data_AF-A0A7S1H3U3-F1
#
_entry.id   AF-A0A7S1H3U3-F1
#
_cell.length_a   1.000
_cell.length_b   1.000
_cell.length_c   1.000
_cell.angle_alpha   90.00
_cell.angle_beta   90.00
_cell.angle_gamma   90.00
#
_symmetry.space_group_name_H-M   'P 1'
#
loop_
_entity.id
_entity.type
_entity.pdbx_description
1 polymer ?
#
loop_
_entity_poly.entity_id
_entity_poly.type
_entity_poly.pdbx_seq_one_letter_code
_entity_poly.pdbx_strand_id
1 'polypeptide(L)'
;FERIVVLDICPELLAIGEENAKRSFTPSQFERIRWVCLDINSPNVRALLAPHLRNDLTRGFDAVTFSYSLTMIPQWEQALESAKSLLSDEGRLIVADFDTY
;
A
#
# COMPACT_ATOMS: atom_id res chain seq x y z
N PHE A 1 12.13 2.67 -6.63
CA PHE A 1 10.74 2.98 -7.01
C PHE A 1 10.60 4.48 -7.30
N GLU A 2 9.80 4.84 -8.30
CA GLU A 2 9.46 6.25 -8.59
C GLU A 2 8.60 6.84 -7.47
N ARG A 3 7.70 6.04 -6.91
CA ARG A 3 6.79 6.38 -5.81
C ARG A 3 6.54 5.14 -4.94
N ILE A 4 6.29 5.36 -3.65
CA ILE A 4 5.83 4.35 -2.70
C ILE A 4 4.52 4.85 -2.09
N VAL A 5 3.52 3.98 -1.99
CA VAL A 5 2.28 4.28 -1.25
C VAL A 5 2.23 3.29 -0.08
N VAL A 6 2.15 3.84 1.13
CA VAL A 6 1.97 3.09 2.37
C VAL A 6 0.51 3.20 2.78
N LEU A 7 -0.13 2.05 2.95
CA LEU A 7 -1.52 1.90 3.35
C LEU A 7 -1.58 1.32 4.75
N ASP A 8 -2.39 1.92 5.61
CA ASP A 8 -2.76 1.37 6.91
C ASP A 8 -4.18 1.87 7.27
N ILE A 9 -4.90 1.15 8.10
CA ILE A 9 -6.20 1.58 8.64
C ILE A 9 -6.04 2.38 9.94
N CYS A 10 -4.87 2.30 10.59
CA CYS A 10 -4.56 3.00 11.84
C CYS A 10 -3.79 4.29 11.54
N PRO A 11 -4.43 5.47 11.69
CA PRO A 11 -3.78 6.75 11.41
C PRO A 11 -2.60 7.05 12.35
N GLU A 12 -2.61 6.53 13.57
CA GLU A 12 -1.52 6.68 14.53
C GLU A 12 -0.24 5.96 14.08
N LEU A 13 -0.38 4.74 13.54
CA LEU A 13 0.76 3.99 12.99
C LEU A 13 1.33 4.65 11.74
N LEU A 14 0.46 5.21 10.88
CA LEU A 14 0.92 6.01 9.73
C LEU A 14 1.70 7.24 10.17
N ALA A 15 1.21 7.98 11.16
CA ALA A 15 1.90 9.17 11.67
C ALA A 15 3.28 8.82 12.24
N ILE A 16 3.38 7.72 13.00
CA ILE A 16 4.66 7.22 13.53
C ILE A 16 5.60 6.82 12.38
N GLY A 17 5.10 6.10 11.38
CA GLY A 17 5.85 5.68 10.21
C GLY A 17 6.39 6.87 9.40
N GLU A 18 5.55 7.87 9.17
CA GLU A 18 5.90 9.09 8.47
C GLU A 18 6.98 9.89 9.22
N GLU A 19 6.83 10.07 10.52
CA GLU A 19 7.82 10.79 11.33
C GLU A 19 9.17 10.07 11.37
N ASN A 20 9.18 8.74 11.50
CA ASN A 20 10.40 7.95 11.43
C ASN A 20 11.07 8.06 10.05
N ALA A 21 10.30 7.91 8.97
CA ALA A 21 10.83 8.05 7.61
C ALA A 21 11.43 9.44 7.35
N LYS A 22 10.80 10.50 7.86
CA LYS A 22 11.29 11.88 7.75
C LYS A 22 12.65 12.08 8.44
N ARG A 23 12.91 11.36 9.52
CA ARG A 23 14.18 11.41 10.26
C ARG A 23 15.26 10.52 9.65
N SER A 24 14.87 9.40 9.05
CA SER A 24 15.80 8.37 8.55
C SER A 24 16.20 8.53 7.08
N PHE A 25 15.34 9.10 6.25
CA PHE A 25 15.58 9.21 4.81
C PHE A 25 15.99 10.62 4.38
N THR A 26 16.65 10.71 3.23
CA THR A 26 16.91 12.01 2.59
C THR A 26 15.59 12.69 2.18
N PRO A 27 15.55 14.03 2.07
CA PRO A 27 14.33 14.74 1.66
C PRO A 27 13.74 14.21 0.35
N SER A 28 14.58 13.93 -0.65
CA SER A 28 14.15 13.43 -1.97
C SER A 28 13.62 12.00 -1.94
N GLN A 29 14.05 11.17 -0.98
CA GLN A 29 13.48 9.84 -0.76
C GLN A 29 12.13 9.95 -0.04
N PHE A 30 12.05 10.76 1.01
CA PHE A 30 10.82 10.98 1.77
C PHE A 30 9.69 11.53 0.90
N GLU A 31 9.99 12.49 0.02
CA GLU A 31 9.03 13.08 -0.94
C GLU A 31 8.42 12.08 -1.92
N ARG A 32 8.99 10.88 -2.07
CA ARG A 32 8.44 9.81 -2.93
C ARG A 32 7.45 8.90 -2.21
N ILE A 33 7.30 9.02 -0.90
CA ILE A 33 6.40 8.20 -0.09
C ILE A 33 5.06 8.93 0.08
N ARG A 34 3.96 8.21 -0.04
CA ARG A 34 2.61 8.70 0.27
C ARG A 34 2.02 7.82 1.35
N TRP A 35 1.57 8.42 2.43
CA TRP A 35 0.95 7.75 3.57
C TRP A 35 -0.55 7.93 3.45
N VAL A 36 -1.30 6.83 3.37
CA VAL A 36 -2.74 6.86 3.08
C VAL A 36 -3.47 6.00 4.09
N CYS A 37 -4.34 6.64 4.89
CA CYS A 37 -5.20 5.95 5.83
C CYS A 37 -6.39 5.36 5.07
N LEU A 38 -6.32 4.07 4.73
CA LEU A 38 -7.29 3.42 3.87
C LEU A 38 -7.25 1.90 4.05
N ASP A 39 -8.44 1.30 4.10
CA ASP A 39 -8.62 -0.15 3.98
C ASP A 39 -8.42 -0.59 2.53
N ILE A 40 -7.53 -1.56 2.30
CA ILE A 40 -7.29 -2.17 0.99
C ILE A 40 -8.57 -2.78 0.39
N ASN A 41 -9.49 -3.24 1.24
CA ASN A 41 -10.77 -3.82 0.85
C ASN A 41 -11.87 -2.77 0.62
N SER A 42 -11.55 -1.47 0.73
CA SER A 42 -12.51 -0.41 0.39
C SER A 42 -13.03 -0.60 -1.04
N PRO A 43 -14.35 -0.56 -1.27
CA PRO A 43 -14.94 -0.77 -2.60
C PRO A 43 -14.45 0.24 -3.64
N ASN A 44 -13.92 1.39 -3.19
CA ASN A 44 -13.40 2.46 -4.03
C ASN A 44 -11.88 2.64 -3.87
N VAL A 45 -11.14 1.63 -3.41
CA VAL A 45 -9.70 1.71 -3.10
C VAL A 45 -8.89 2.35 -4.24
N ARG A 46 -9.15 1.97 -5.50
CA ARG A 46 -8.49 2.53 -6.68
C ARG A 46 -8.77 4.03 -6.87
N ALA A 47 -10.02 4.44 -6.71
CA ALA A 47 -10.41 5.85 -6.83
C ALA A 47 -9.84 6.70 -5.69
N LEU A 48 -9.81 6.14 -4.46
CA LEU A 48 -9.24 6.80 -3.28
C LEU A 48 -7.73 6.93 -3.37
N LEU A 49 -7.04 6.01 -4.06
CA LEU A 49 -5.61 6.07 -4.32
C LEU A 49 -5.25 7.04 -5.48
N ALA A 50 -6.17 7.33 -6.40
CA ALA A 50 -5.91 8.13 -7.60
C ALA A 50 -5.16 9.46 -7.34
N PRO A 51 -5.53 10.27 -6.32
CA PRO A 51 -4.84 11.54 -6.03
C PRO A 51 -3.36 11.36 -5.69
N HIS A 52 -2.99 10.20 -5.16
CA HIS A 52 -1.62 9.84 -4.80
C HIS A 52 -0.82 9.29 -6.00
N LEU A 53 -1.51 8.95 -7.09
CA LEU A 53 -0.97 8.31 -8.29
C LEU A 53 -0.94 9.26 -9.51
N ARG A 54 -0.86 10.58 -9.28
CA ARG A 54 -1.00 11.63 -10.34
C ARG A 54 -2.34 11.54 -11.10
N ASN A 55 -3.37 10.95 -10.49
CA ASN A 55 -4.64 10.64 -11.14
C ASN A 55 -4.52 9.72 -12.37
N ASP A 56 -3.40 9.00 -12.51
CA ASP A 56 -3.25 7.95 -13.52
C ASP A 56 -3.69 6.61 -12.93
N LEU A 57 -4.87 6.17 -13.37
CA LEU A 57 -5.46 4.89 -12.98
C LEU A 57 -5.18 3.78 -14.00
N THR A 58 -4.45 4.06 -15.08
CA THR A 58 -4.30 3.10 -16.19
C THR A 58 -3.15 2.13 -15.96
N ARG A 59 -2.07 2.59 -15.33
CA ARG A 59 -0.84 1.79 -15.18
C ARG A 59 -0.90 0.72 -14.10
N GLY A 60 -1.49 1.01 -12.94
CA GLY A 60 -1.40 0.14 -11.76
C GLY A 60 -0.02 0.15 -11.08
N PHE A 61 0.13 -0.63 -10.01
CA PHE A 61 1.37 -0.76 -9.24
C PHE A 61 2.28 -1.86 -9.81
N ASP A 62 3.59 -1.58 -9.90
CA ASP A 62 4.58 -2.60 -10.31
C ASP A 62 4.75 -3.69 -9.23
N ALA A 63 4.49 -3.34 -7.97
CA ALA A 63 4.49 -4.27 -6.85
C ALA A 63 3.49 -3.83 -5.78
N VAL A 64 2.76 -4.80 -5.24
CA VAL A 64 2.00 -4.66 -3.99
C VAL A 64 2.57 -5.66 -3.00
N THR A 65 2.84 -5.19 -1.77
CA THR A 65 3.46 -6.01 -0.74
C THR A 65 2.57 -6.06 0.51
N PHE A 66 2.29 -7.26 0.99
CA PHE A 66 1.82 -7.48 2.36
C PHE A 66 2.98 -8.02 3.19
N SER A 67 3.26 -7.38 4.32
CA SER A 67 4.36 -7.75 5.20
C SER A 67 3.85 -7.76 6.62
N TYR A 68 3.65 -8.95 7.19
CA TYR A 68 3.06 -9.16 8.51
C TYR A 68 1.72 -8.43 8.68
N SER A 69 0.84 -8.52 7.70
CA SER A 69 -0.42 -7.76 7.69
C SER A 69 -1.60 -8.47 7.05
N LEU A 70 -1.38 -9.37 6.08
CA LEU A 70 -2.45 -10.07 5.38
C LEU A 70 -3.27 -10.94 6.35
N THR A 71 -2.60 -11.65 7.25
CA THR A 71 -3.26 -12.53 8.25
C THR A 71 -4.11 -11.76 9.26
N MET A 72 -3.90 -10.45 9.42
CA MET A 72 -4.70 -9.59 10.30
C MET A 72 -5.95 -9.03 9.62
N ILE A 73 -6.09 -9.16 8.30
CA ILE A 73 -7.26 -8.67 7.56
C ILE A 73 -8.38 -9.73 7.67
N PRO A 74 -9.55 -9.42 8.24
CA PRO A 74 -10.63 -10.42 8.38
C PRO A 74 -11.08 -11.04 7.05
N GLN A 75 -11.09 -10.24 5.99
CA GLN A 75 -11.39 -10.64 4.61
C GLN A 75 -10.11 -10.67 3.75
N TRP A 76 -9.11 -11.44 4.19
CA TRP A 76 -7.79 -11.47 3.55
C TRP A 76 -7.82 -11.95 2.09
N GLU A 77 -8.72 -12.85 1.71
CA GLU A 77 -8.89 -13.29 0.31
C GLU A 77 -9.31 -12.11 -0.58
N GLN A 78 -10.23 -11.27 -0.08
CA GLN A 78 -10.62 -10.04 -0.78
C GLN A 78 -9.45 -9.05 -0.87
N ALA A 79 -8.55 -9.02 0.12
CA ALA A 79 -7.37 -8.18 0.06
C ALA A 79 -6.41 -8.61 -1.05
N LEU A 80 -6.31 -9.91 -1.32
CA LEU A 80 -5.55 -10.42 -2.47
C LEU A 80 -6.18 -10.01 -3.80
N GLU A 81 -7.51 -10.11 -3.95
CA GLU A 81 -8.20 -9.66 -5.16
C GLU A 81 -8.12 -8.14 -5.34
N SER A 82 -8.24 -7.38 -4.25
CA SER A 82 -8.08 -5.92 -4.26
C SER A 82 -6.67 -5.54 -4.66
N ALA A 83 -5.65 -6.17 -4.08
CA ALA A 83 -4.26 -5.98 -4.45
C ALA A 83 -4.00 -6.32 -5.93
N LYS A 84 -4.50 -7.46 -6.40
CA LYS A 84 -4.42 -7.87 -7.80
C LYS A 84 -5.08 -6.85 -8.73
N SER A 85 -6.24 -6.31 -8.35
CA SER A 85 -6.93 -5.27 -9.11
C SER A 85 -6.16 -3.94 -9.17
N LEU A 86 -5.18 -3.72 -8.29
CA LEU A 86 -4.34 -2.53 -8.26
C LEU A 86 -3.03 -2.72 -9.03
N LEU A 87 -2.64 -3.95 -9.37
CA LEU A 87 -1.41 -4.22 -10.10
C LEU A 87 -1.47 -3.75 -11.55
N SER A 88 -0.28 -3.48 -12.10
CA SER A 88 -0.06 -3.43 -13.54
C SER A 88 -0.09 -4.84 -14.15
N ASP A 89 -0.15 -4.94 -15.48
CA ASP A 89 -0.15 -6.23 -16.18
C ASP A 89 1.09 -7.09 -15.86
N GLU A 90 2.24 -6.44 -15.64
CA GLU A 90 3.52 -7.07 -15.25
C GLU A 90 3.80 -6.97 -13.74
N GLY A 91 2.80 -6.52 -12.97
CA GLY A 91 2.92 -6.25 -11.55
C GLY A 91 3.02 -7.51 -10.73
N ARG A 92 3.64 -7.42 -9.55
CA ARG A 92 3.83 -8.56 -8.65
C ARG A 92 3.16 -8.35 -7.31
N LEU A 93 2.47 -9.38 -6.85
CA LEU A 93 2.03 -9.48 -5.46
C LEU A 93 3.09 -10.23 -4.65
N ILE A 94 3.57 -9.63 -3.57
CA ILE A 94 4.55 -10.22 -2.66
C ILE A 94 3.91 -10.31 -1.28
N VAL A 95 3.94 -11.49 -0.69
CA VAL A 95 3.39 -11.73 0.65
C VAL A 95 4.50 -12.31 1.51
N ALA A 96 4.79 -11.64 2.61
CA ALA A 96 5.63 -12.13 3.69
C ALA A 96 4.80 -12.13 4.97
N ASP A 97 4.19 -13.26 5.30
CA ASP A 97 3.28 -13.38 6.45
C ASP A 97 3.43 -14.75 7.13
N PHE A 98 2.77 -14.91 8.27
CA PHE A 98 2.75 -16.17 9.01
C PHE A 98 1.73 -17.14 8.42
N ASP A 99 1.98 -18.42 8.61
CA ASP A 99 1.04 -19.50 8.26
C ASP A 99 0.74 -20.33 9.51
N THR A 100 -0.42 -20.98 9.52
CA THR A 100 -0.78 -21.95 10.54
C THR A 100 -0.25 -23.31 10.12
N TYR A 101 1.00 -23.61 10.49
CA TYR A 101 1.53 -24.98 10.49
C TYR A 101 1.08 -25.74 11.73
#